data_AF-A0A2R7YAQ0-F1
#
_entry.id   AF-A0A2R7YAQ0-F1
#
_cell.length_a   1.000
_cell.length_b   1.000
_cell.length_c   1.000
_cell.angle_alpha   90.00
_cell.angle_beta   90.00
_cell.angle_gamma   90.00
#
_symmetry.space_group_name_H-M   'P 1'
#
loop_
_entity.id
_entity.type
_entity.pdbx_description
1 polymer ?
#
loop_
_entity_poly.entity_id
_entity_poly.type
_entity_poly.pdbx_seq_one_letter_code
_entity_poly.pdbx_strand_id
1 'polypeptide(L)'
;MSEAFLKAQEYVWGQLRKGTPRVAIQENMPEFEANGFLVNRVYFLDKPIIGMAGNMNVKLDRSFIALARKFAKLRNLEAEVVGNGIFLKRDGGVVAWLREDFFGADEPGLFEELGREVYGLHSSRERKVKDCLAESFLKLLADSRSGVRFIAFMFFLSLIAAALAAPFATLPPQVPRWSILLIVPMTVTLLLYAAKLYSKFRRIL
;
A
#
# COMPACT_ATOMS: atom_id res chain seq x y z
N MET A 1 -12.39 -8.46 -8.67
CA MET A 1 -12.44 -8.55 -10.14
C MET A 1 -13.55 -7.63 -10.61
N SER A 2 -13.18 -6.65 -11.45
CA SER A 2 -14.07 -5.56 -11.81
C SER A 2 -15.01 -6.03 -12.90
N GLU A 3 -16.30 -6.09 -12.58
CA GLU A 3 -17.34 -6.47 -13.54
C GLU A 3 -17.40 -5.51 -14.73
N ALA A 4 -17.10 -4.22 -14.51
CA ALA A 4 -17.02 -3.22 -15.56
C ALA A 4 -15.91 -3.53 -16.57
N PHE A 5 -14.73 -3.94 -16.06
CA PHE A 5 -13.61 -4.32 -16.92
C PHE A 5 -13.93 -5.56 -17.75
N LEU A 6 -14.58 -6.57 -17.15
CA LEU A 6 -14.96 -7.80 -17.87
C LEU A 6 -15.97 -7.51 -18.98
N LYS A 7 -17.00 -6.71 -18.71
CA LYS A 7 -17.98 -6.27 -19.72
C LYS A 7 -17.32 -5.49 -20.86
N ALA A 8 -16.42 -4.57 -20.51
CA ALA A 8 -15.63 -3.82 -21.49
C ALA A 8 -14.75 -4.73 -22.35
N GLN A 9 -14.11 -5.72 -21.74
CA GLN A 9 -13.27 -6.70 -22.42
C GLN A 9 -14.10 -7.56 -23.38
N GLU A 10 -15.23 -8.10 -22.93
CA GLU A 10 -16.16 -8.86 -23.77
C GLU A 10 -16.65 -8.05 -24.97
N TYR A 11 -17.00 -6.78 -24.76
CA TYR A 11 -17.38 -5.86 -25.82
C TYR A 11 -16.26 -5.70 -26.86
N VAL A 12 -15.04 -5.39 -26.40
CA VAL A 12 -13.88 -5.21 -27.29
C VAL A 12 -13.59 -6.46 -28.10
N TRP A 13 -13.54 -7.64 -27.46
CA TRP A 13 -13.32 -8.90 -28.17
C TRP A 13 -14.47 -9.24 -29.12
N GLY A 14 -15.71 -8.94 -28.74
CA GLY A 14 -16.88 -9.12 -29.58
C GLY A 14 -16.82 -8.27 -30.86
N GLN A 15 -16.35 -7.02 -30.75
CA GLN A 15 -16.17 -6.13 -31.90
C GLN A 15 -14.99 -6.56 -32.78
N LEU A 16 -13.87 -6.98 -32.19
CA LEU A 16 -12.72 -7.50 -32.94
C LEU A 16 -13.09 -8.75 -33.75
N ARG A 17 -13.90 -9.65 -33.18
CA ARG A 17 -14.39 -10.86 -33.89
C ARG A 17 -15.33 -10.53 -35.05
N LYS A 18 -16.05 -9.41 -34.96
CA LYS A 18 -16.91 -8.89 -36.04
C LYS A 18 -16.12 -8.19 -37.17
N GLY A 19 -14.80 -8.05 -37.02
CA GLY A 19 -13.96 -7.35 -37.98
C GLY A 19 -14.05 -5.82 -37.89
N THR A 20 -14.62 -5.28 -36.80
CA THR A 20 -14.72 -3.84 -36.61
C THR A 20 -13.31 -3.23 -36.53
N PRO A 21 -13.00 -2.15 -37.27
CA PRO A 21 -11.70 -1.49 -37.22
C PRO A 21 -11.36 -1.04 -35.80
N ARG A 22 -10.10 -1.24 -35.38
CA ARG A 22 -9.63 -0.88 -34.03
C ARG A 22 -9.95 0.57 -33.67
N VAL A 23 -9.73 1.50 -34.60
CA VAL A 23 -10.03 2.94 -34.42
C VAL A 23 -11.51 3.16 -34.08
N ALA A 24 -12.41 2.49 -34.80
CA ALA A 24 -13.85 2.61 -34.55
C ALA A 24 -14.24 2.04 -33.18
N ILE A 25 -13.55 1.00 -32.68
CA ILE A 25 -13.77 0.47 -31.33
C ILE A 25 -13.30 1.47 -30.27
N GLN A 26 -12.19 2.17 -30.50
CA GLN A 26 -11.69 3.18 -29.57
C GLN A 26 -12.61 4.40 -29.48
N GLU A 27 -13.15 4.85 -30.63
CA GLU A 27 -14.03 6.02 -30.70
C GLU A 27 -15.42 5.73 -30.14
N ASN A 28 -15.96 4.52 -30.35
CA ASN A 28 -17.30 4.14 -29.94
C ASN A 28 -17.33 3.28 -28.67
N MET A 29 -16.29 3.35 -27.84
CA MET A 29 -16.23 2.60 -26.59
C MET A 29 -17.36 3.08 -25.65
N PRO A 30 -18.31 2.21 -25.27
CA PRO A 30 -19.35 2.59 -24.33
C PRO A 30 -18.80 2.65 -22.91
N GLU A 31 -19.50 3.37 -22.04
CA GLU A 31 -19.14 3.51 -20.63
C GLU A 31 -19.70 2.33 -19.83
N PHE A 32 -18.81 1.61 -19.15
CA PHE A 32 -19.17 0.54 -18.23
C PHE A 32 -18.83 0.96 -16.81
N GLU A 33 -19.85 1.06 -15.96
CA GLU A 33 -19.67 1.36 -14.55
C GLU A 33 -20.06 0.16 -13.69
N ALA A 34 -19.17 -0.25 -12.79
CA ALA A 34 -19.46 -1.27 -11.78
C ALA A 34 -18.49 -1.13 -10.62
N ASN A 35 -18.98 -1.32 -9.39
CA ASN A 35 -18.17 -1.29 -8.17
C ASN A 35 -17.27 -0.04 -8.09
N GLY A 36 -17.82 1.12 -8.47
CA GLY A 36 -17.16 2.44 -8.57
C GLY A 36 -15.86 2.47 -9.37
N PHE A 37 -15.71 1.57 -10.33
CA PHE A 37 -14.81 1.73 -11.46
C PHE A 37 -15.63 2.07 -12.70
N LEU A 38 -15.18 3.08 -13.43
CA LEU A 38 -15.70 3.45 -14.74
C LEU A 38 -14.68 2.99 -15.79
N VAL A 39 -15.12 2.26 -16.80
CA VAL A 39 -14.29 1.85 -17.92
C VAL A 39 -14.91 2.41 -19.19
N ASN A 40 -14.21 3.33 -19.83
CA ASN A 40 -14.73 4.09 -20.97
C ASN A 40 -13.70 4.28 -22.09
N ARG A 41 -12.50 3.70 -21.98
CA ARG A 41 -11.50 3.76 -23.04
C ARG A 41 -10.77 2.45 -23.27
N VAL A 42 -10.34 2.29 -24.51
CA VAL A 42 -9.46 1.21 -24.95
C VAL A 42 -8.36 1.75 -25.85
N TYR A 43 -7.14 1.23 -25.68
CA TYR A 43 -6.00 1.49 -26.56
C TYR A 43 -5.43 0.19 -27.09
N PHE A 44 -5.16 0.15 -28.38
CA PHE A 44 -4.54 -1.01 -29.03
C PHE A 44 -3.06 -0.73 -29.25
N LEU A 45 -2.24 -1.19 -28.31
CA LEU A 45 -0.79 -1.29 -28.49
C LEU A 45 -0.51 -2.71 -29.01
N ASP A 46 0.24 -3.53 -28.27
CA ASP A 46 0.41 -4.96 -28.57
C ASP A 46 -0.86 -5.74 -28.18
N LYS A 47 -1.35 -5.46 -26.97
CA LYS A 47 -2.61 -5.98 -26.42
C LYS A 47 -3.61 -4.84 -26.21
N PRO A 48 -4.93 -5.12 -26.19
CA PRO A 48 -5.92 -4.12 -25.82
C PRO A 48 -5.72 -3.72 -24.35
N ILE A 49 -5.32 -2.47 -24.14
CA ILE A 49 -5.27 -1.81 -22.84
C ILE A 49 -6.63 -1.18 -22.60
N ILE A 50 -7.38 -1.75 -21.66
CA ILE A 50 -8.72 -1.27 -21.31
C ILE A 50 -8.58 -0.43 -20.04
N GLY A 51 -9.25 0.71 -20.02
CA GLY A 51 -9.00 1.71 -19.00
C GLY A 51 -10.12 2.69 -18.74
N MET A 52 -9.86 3.49 -17.72
CA MET A 52 -10.67 4.62 -17.30
C MET A 52 -10.00 5.89 -17.81
N ALA A 53 -10.76 6.78 -18.42
CA ALA A 53 -10.39 8.15 -18.73
C ALA A 53 -11.35 9.10 -18.01
N GLY A 54 -10.82 10.11 -17.33
CA GLY A 54 -11.64 11.08 -16.58
C GLY A 54 -10.82 11.98 -15.68
N ASN A 55 -11.51 12.81 -14.89
CA ASN A 55 -10.86 13.67 -13.89
C ASN A 55 -10.38 12.84 -12.70
N MET A 56 -9.17 12.29 -12.81
CA MET A 56 -8.60 11.44 -11.76
C MET A 56 -8.01 12.21 -10.58
N ASN A 57 -8.04 13.55 -10.58
CA ASN A 57 -7.44 14.39 -9.52
C ASN A 57 -5.99 14.01 -9.16
N VAL A 58 -5.26 13.40 -10.09
CA VAL A 58 -3.86 13.02 -9.93
C VAL A 58 -3.00 13.94 -10.78
N LYS A 59 -1.89 14.42 -10.20
CA LYS A 59 -0.83 15.12 -10.93
C LYS A 59 0.34 14.17 -11.13
N LEU A 60 0.95 14.17 -12.31
CA LEU A 60 2.12 13.37 -12.65
C LEU A 60 3.38 14.00 -12.08
N ASP A 61 3.44 14.08 -10.76
CA ASP A 61 4.58 14.63 -10.04
C ASP A 61 5.61 13.53 -9.70
N ARG A 62 6.73 13.93 -9.07
CA ARG A 62 7.77 12.99 -8.66
C ARG A 62 7.25 11.93 -7.69
N SER A 63 6.24 12.26 -6.87
CA SER A 63 5.68 11.33 -5.89
C SER A 63 4.85 10.25 -6.57
N PHE A 64 4.06 10.62 -7.57
CA PHE A 64 3.29 9.70 -8.40
C PHE A 64 4.20 8.76 -9.20
N ILE A 65 5.25 9.31 -9.83
CA ILE A 65 6.24 8.50 -10.55
C ILE A 65 6.94 7.50 -9.61
N ALA A 66 7.30 7.93 -8.40
CA ALA A 66 7.91 7.06 -7.41
C ALA A 66 6.95 5.95 -6.95
N LEU A 67 5.67 6.28 -6.78
CA LEU A 67 4.63 5.32 -6.43
C LEU A 67 4.43 4.29 -7.56
N ALA A 68 4.26 4.75 -8.80
CA ALA A 68 4.13 3.87 -9.97
C ALA A 68 5.36 2.96 -10.14
N ARG A 69 6.59 3.47 -9.93
CA ARG A 69 7.81 2.65 -9.95
C ARG A 69 7.86 1.63 -8.81
N LYS A 70 7.40 2.00 -7.62
CA LYS A 70 7.31 1.08 -6.47
C LYS A 70 6.31 -0.03 -6.76
N PHE A 71 5.14 0.31 -7.27
CA PHE A 71 4.12 -0.64 -7.70
C PHE A 71 4.68 -1.62 -8.75
N ALA A 72 5.36 -1.10 -9.76
CA ALA A 72 5.97 -1.90 -10.81
C ALA A 72 7.00 -2.90 -10.25
N LYS A 73 7.92 -2.43 -9.38
CA LYS A 73 8.91 -3.29 -8.73
C LYS A 73 8.29 -4.43 -7.91
N LEU A 74 7.20 -4.17 -7.19
CA LEU A 74 6.51 -5.19 -6.39
C LEU A 74 5.85 -6.27 -7.26
N ARG A 75 5.61 -5.98 -8.53
CA ARG A 75 4.95 -6.88 -9.49
C ARG A 75 5.89 -7.42 -10.56
N ASN A 76 7.21 -7.24 -10.40
CA ASN A 76 8.22 -7.58 -11.39
C ASN A 76 7.93 -6.96 -12.77
N LEU A 77 7.44 -5.72 -12.78
CA LEU A 77 7.18 -4.93 -13.97
C LEU A 77 8.24 -3.85 -14.13
N GLU A 78 8.53 -3.50 -15.37
CA GLU A 78 9.38 -2.35 -15.70
C GLU A 78 8.52 -1.12 -15.88
N ALA A 79 8.89 -0.01 -15.21
CA ALA A 79 8.20 1.26 -15.34
C ALA A 79 9.03 2.24 -16.18
N GLU A 80 8.53 2.56 -17.37
CA GLU A 80 9.15 3.50 -18.29
C GLU A 80 8.34 4.80 -18.32
N VAL A 81 8.99 5.93 -18.06
CA VAL A 81 8.35 7.24 -18.11
C VAL A 81 8.58 7.81 -19.50
N VAL A 82 7.50 8.02 -20.26
CA VAL A 82 7.55 8.51 -21.64
C VAL A 82 6.60 9.70 -21.77
N GLY A 83 7.16 10.90 -21.98
CA GLY A 83 6.40 12.14 -22.06
C GLY A 83 5.53 12.36 -20.80
N ASN A 84 4.23 12.53 -21.01
CA ASN A 84 3.25 12.79 -19.94
C ASN A 84 2.57 11.50 -19.41
N GLY A 85 3.25 10.35 -19.49
CA GLY A 85 2.72 9.08 -19.03
C GLY A 85 3.78 8.09 -18.60
N ILE A 86 3.33 7.03 -17.93
CA ILE A 86 4.16 5.93 -17.45
C ILE A 86 3.62 4.64 -18.06
N PHE A 87 4.47 3.94 -18.79
CA PHE A 87 4.18 2.61 -19.30
C PHE A 87 4.73 1.56 -18.35
N LEU A 88 3.91 0.57 -18.03
CA LEU A 88 4.34 -0.62 -17.32
C LEU A 88 4.51 -1.76 -18.33
N LYS A 89 5.67 -2.40 -18.31
CA LYS A 89 6.05 -3.47 -19.22
C LYS A 89 6.29 -4.78 -18.50
N ARG A 90 5.93 -5.88 -19.17
CA ARG A 90 6.23 -7.28 -18.77
C ARG A 90 6.76 -8.00 -20.01
N ASP A 91 7.93 -8.60 -19.90
CA ASP A 91 8.58 -9.35 -20.98
C ASP A 91 8.70 -8.55 -22.30
N GLY A 92 8.94 -7.24 -22.20
CA GLY A 92 9.05 -6.32 -23.34
C GLY A 92 7.73 -5.78 -23.88
N GLY A 93 6.58 -6.35 -23.51
CA GLY A 93 5.25 -5.88 -23.91
C GLY A 93 4.65 -4.87 -22.94
N VAL A 94 3.87 -3.91 -23.44
CA VAL A 94 3.14 -2.95 -22.59
C VAL A 94 1.90 -3.64 -21.98
N VAL A 95 1.85 -3.70 -20.66
CA VAL A 95 0.73 -4.30 -19.90
C VAL A 95 -0.17 -3.26 -19.24
N ALA A 96 0.34 -2.05 -18.98
CA ALA A 96 -0.47 -0.97 -18.47
C ALA A 96 0.08 0.40 -18.86
N TRP A 97 -0.81 1.39 -18.87
CA TRP A 97 -0.49 2.78 -19.19
C TRP A 97 -1.15 3.71 -18.18
N LEU A 98 -0.37 4.62 -17.61
CA LEU A 98 -0.74 5.54 -16.53
C LEU A 98 -0.50 6.99 -16.99
N ARG A 99 -1.48 7.86 -16.78
CA ARG A 99 -1.47 9.30 -17.11
C ARG A 99 -2.32 10.06 -16.09
N GLU A 100 -2.21 11.38 -16.07
CA GLU A 100 -3.03 12.23 -15.19
C GLU A 100 -4.55 12.07 -15.43
N ASP A 101 -4.92 11.87 -16.68
CA ASP A 101 -6.29 11.82 -17.17
C ASP A 101 -6.78 10.40 -17.51
N PHE A 102 -5.90 9.41 -17.40
CA PHE A 102 -6.17 8.05 -17.88
C PHE A 102 -5.31 7.00 -17.16
N PHE A 103 -5.91 5.86 -16.84
CA PHE A 103 -5.16 4.63 -16.63
C PHE A 103 -5.84 3.43 -17.26
N GLY A 104 -5.05 2.47 -17.72
CA GLY A 104 -5.56 1.21 -18.22
C GLY A 104 -4.56 0.08 -18.05
N ALA A 105 -5.07 -1.15 -18.15
CA ALA A 105 -4.29 -2.38 -18.09
C ALA A 105 -4.82 -3.40 -19.10
N ASP A 106 -4.03 -4.43 -19.40
CA ASP A 106 -4.44 -5.58 -20.20
C ASP A 106 -5.25 -6.61 -19.39
N GLU A 107 -4.93 -6.74 -18.10
CA GLU A 107 -5.55 -7.69 -17.17
C GLU A 107 -6.48 -6.98 -16.15
N PRO A 108 -7.64 -7.59 -15.82
CA PRO A 108 -8.58 -7.02 -14.86
C PRO A 108 -8.00 -6.88 -13.45
N GLY A 109 -7.14 -7.82 -13.03
CA GLY A 109 -6.47 -7.75 -11.73
C GLY A 109 -5.52 -6.57 -11.66
N LEU A 110 -4.71 -6.37 -12.70
CA LEU A 110 -3.78 -5.25 -12.78
C LEU A 110 -4.52 -3.90 -12.81
N PHE A 111 -5.64 -3.81 -13.52
CA PHE A 111 -6.49 -2.62 -13.55
C PHE A 111 -7.01 -2.23 -12.15
N GLU A 112 -7.57 -3.18 -11.40
CA GLU A 112 -8.09 -2.92 -10.05
C GLU A 112 -6.98 -2.49 -9.08
N GLU A 113 -5.84 -3.19 -9.13
CA GLU A 113 -4.69 -2.89 -8.27
C GLU A 113 -4.12 -1.50 -8.56
N LEU A 114 -3.97 -1.13 -9.83
CA LEU A 114 -3.53 0.21 -10.23
C LEU A 114 -4.50 1.28 -9.75
N GLY A 115 -5.80 1.07 -9.97
CA GLY A 115 -6.82 2.00 -9.50
C GLY A 115 -6.74 2.20 -7.99
N ARG A 116 -6.56 1.13 -7.22
CA ARG A 116 -6.51 1.18 -5.74
C ARG A 116 -5.22 1.74 -5.18
N GLU A 117 -4.08 1.24 -5.65
CA GLU A 117 -2.78 1.54 -5.05
C GLU A 117 -2.20 2.85 -5.57
N VAL A 118 -2.37 3.11 -6.87
CA VAL A 118 -1.76 4.24 -7.59
C VAL A 118 -2.71 5.44 -7.67
N TYR A 119 -3.99 5.21 -8.00
CA TYR A 119 -4.99 6.28 -8.14
C TYR A 119 -5.91 6.45 -6.92
N GLY A 120 -5.79 5.59 -5.90
CA GLY A 120 -6.61 5.69 -4.68
C GLY A 120 -8.10 5.43 -4.87
N LEU A 121 -8.53 4.91 -6.02
CA LEU A 121 -9.91 4.50 -6.27
C LEU A 121 -10.24 3.35 -5.32
N HIS A 122 -11.30 3.49 -4.51
CA HIS A 122 -11.70 2.54 -3.46
C HIS A 122 -10.86 2.49 -2.16
N SER A 123 -10.02 3.48 -1.85
CA SER A 123 -9.29 3.52 -0.57
C SER A 123 -10.14 3.86 0.68
N SER A 124 -11.43 3.52 0.69
CA SER A 124 -12.40 4.05 1.66
C SER A 124 -12.51 3.30 2.99
N ARG A 125 -11.86 2.13 3.20
CA ARG A 125 -12.01 1.42 4.50
C ARG A 125 -10.75 0.85 5.15
N GLU A 126 -9.73 0.41 4.43
CA GLU A 126 -8.58 -0.25 5.09
C GLU A 126 -7.34 0.64 5.25
N ARG A 127 -7.02 1.52 4.29
CA ARG A 127 -5.93 2.50 4.48
C ARG A 127 -6.27 3.50 5.58
N LYS A 128 -7.52 3.97 5.65
CA LYS A 128 -7.93 4.89 6.73
C LYS A 128 -7.81 4.28 8.12
N VAL A 129 -7.89 2.95 8.31
CA VAL A 129 -7.70 2.36 9.65
C VAL A 129 -6.22 2.18 9.98
N LYS A 130 -5.39 1.77 9.02
CA LYS A 130 -3.93 1.68 9.23
C LYS A 130 -3.27 3.04 9.34
N ASP A 131 -3.67 3.98 8.50
CA ASP A 131 -3.19 5.36 8.53
C ASP A 131 -3.82 6.11 9.70
N CYS A 132 -5.09 5.90 10.09
CA CYS A 132 -5.61 6.53 11.31
C CYS A 132 -5.03 5.92 12.59
N LEU A 133 -4.69 4.63 12.62
CA LEU A 133 -3.94 4.06 13.75
C LEU A 133 -2.51 4.57 13.75
N ALA A 134 -1.78 4.48 12.64
CA ALA A 134 -0.39 4.95 12.55
C ALA A 134 -0.28 6.46 12.75
N GLU A 135 -1.19 7.26 12.20
CA GLU A 135 -1.29 8.70 12.44
C GLU A 135 -1.82 8.99 13.83
N SER A 136 -2.73 8.21 14.44
CA SER A 136 -3.11 8.43 15.85
C SER A 136 -1.97 8.07 16.79
N PHE A 137 -1.19 7.02 16.50
CA PHE A 137 0.02 6.66 17.23
C PHE A 137 1.12 7.70 17.02
N LEU A 138 1.30 8.18 15.79
CA LEU A 138 2.27 9.23 15.47
C LEU A 138 1.83 10.59 16.02
N LYS A 139 0.53 10.87 16.10
CA LYS A 139 -0.03 12.09 16.69
C LYS A 139 -0.01 12.01 18.22
N LEU A 140 -0.20 10.83 18.81
CA LEU A 140 0.11 10.55 20.22
C LEU A 140 1.61 10.73 20.50
N LEU A 141 2.50 10.29 19.61
CA LEU A 141 3.95 10.45 19.76
C LEU A 141 4.45 11.88 19.46
N ALA A 142 3.76 12.61 18.58
CA ALA A 142 4.10 13.96 18.16
C ALA A 142 3.47 15.06 19.04
N ASP A 143 2.36 14.78 19.74
CA ASP A 143 1.77 15.69 20.71
C ASP A 143 2.61 15.68 22.00
N SER A 144 3.67 16.47 21.93
CA SER A 144 4.75 16.62 22.90
C SER A 144 4.34 17.42 24.14
N ARG A 145 3.33 16.93 24.87
CA ARG A 145 3.08 17.32 26.27
C ARG A 145 3.24 16.13 27.20
N SER A 146 3.75 16.40 28.40
CA SER A 146 4.28 15.44 29.39
C SER A 146 3.41 14.22 29.67
N GLY A 147 2.10 14.28 29.39
CA GLY A 147 1.15 13.19 29.56
C GLY A 147 1.48 11.92 28.79
N VAL A 148 1.90 11.99 27.51
CA VAL A 148 2.17 10.76 26.74
C VAL A 148 3.46 10.09 27.20
N ARG A 149 4.49 10.87 27.55
CA ARG A 149 5.71 10.33 28.18
C ARG A 149 5.39 9.70 29.54
N PHE A 150 4.51 10.31 30.33
CA PHE A 150 4.08 9.78 31.61
C PHE A 150 3.26 8.49 31.45
N ILE A 151 2.35 8.41 30.49
CA ILE A 151 1.57 7.20 30.20
C ILE A 151 2.46 6.09 29.67
N ALA A 152 3.33 6.38 28.70
CA ALA A 152 4.29 5.39 28.19
C ALA A 152 5.25 4.92 29.28
N PHE A 153 5.71 5.82 30.15
CA PHE A 153 6.55 5.50 31.31
C PHE A 153 5.80 4.65 32.33
N MET A 154 4.55 4.99 32.68
CA MET A 154 3.71 4.22 33.60
C MET A 154 3.38 2.84 33.03
N PHE A 155 3.13 2.74 31.73
CA PHE A 155 2.91 1.47 31.05
C PHE A 155 4.17 0.60 31.10
N PHE A 156 5.35 1.18 30.81
CA PHE A 156 6.63 0.49 30.96
C PHE A 156 6.91 0.05 32.39
N LEU A 157 6.61 0.93 33.36
CA LEU A 157 6.78 0.63 34.78
C LEU A 157 5.84 -0.48 35.23
N SER A 158 4.59 -0.50 34.74
CA SER A 158 3.65 -1.60 34.98
C SER A 158 4.09 -2.91 34.34
N LEU A 159 4.71 -2.86 33.15
CA LEU A 159 5.22 -4.04 32.47
C LEU A 159 6.42 -4.63 33.22
N ILE A 160 7.31 -3.78 33.72
CA ILE A 160 8.44 -4.17 34.56
C ILE A 160 7.94 -4.72 35.90
N ALA A 161 6.97 -4.07 36.53
CA ALA A 161 6.37 -4.55 37.78
C ALA A 161 5.66 -5.90 37.59
N ALA A 162 4.94 -6.09 36.48
CA ALA A 162 4.33 -7.37 36.13
C ALA A 162 5.37 -8.46 35.85
N ALA A 163 6.47 -8.13 35.15
CA ALA A 163 7.58 -9.05 34.92
C ALA A 163 8.32 -9.43 36.22
N LEU A 164 8.38 -8.53 37.20
CA LEU A 164 8.94 -8.78 38.53
C LEU A 164 7.99 -9.54 39.45
N ALA A 165 6.67 -9.36 39.28
CA ALA A 165 5.64 -10.06 40.06
C ALA A 165 5.30 -11.46 39.50
N ALA A 166 5.48 -11.68 38.20
CA ALA A 166 5.28 -12.98 37.55
C ALA A 166 6.05 -14.14 38.22
N PRO A 167 7.35 -14.01 38.59
CA PRO A 167 8.06 -15.06 39.31
C PRO A 167 7.55 -15.27 40.74
N PHE A 168 6.92 -14.29 41.39
CA PHE A 168 6.31 -14.47 42.72
C PHE A 168 5.00 -15.26 42.67
N ALA A 169 4.26 -15.19 41.56
CA ALA A 169 3.01 -15.92 41.37
C ALA A 169 3.21 -17.36 40.87
N THR A 170 4.34 -17.64 40.22
CA THR A 170 4.57 -18.89 39.47
C THR A 170 5.66 -19.79 40.05
N LEU A 171 6.54 -19.29 40.92
CA LEU A 171 7.61 -20.10 41.51
C LEU A 171 7.20 -20.70 42.87
N PRO A 172 7.51 -21.99 43.13
CA PRO A 172 7.27 -22.61 44.41
C PRO A 172 8.12 -21.93 45.52
N PRO A 173 7.67 -21.96 46.79
CA PRO A 173 8.27 -21.22 47.91
C PRO A 173 9.72 -21.60 48.25
N GLN A 174 10.28 -22.60 47.57
CA GLN A 174 11.62 -23.16 47.78
C GLN A 174 12.71 -22.46 46.94
N VAL A 175 12.35 -21.57 46.02
CA VAL A 175 13.33 -20.85 45.18
C VAL A 175 13.91 -19.64 45.94
N PRO A 176 15.24 -19.49 46.04
CA PRO A 176 15.86 -18.37 46.74
C PRO A 176 15.51 -17.06 46.03
N ARG A 177 14.73 -16.21 46.71
CA ARG A 177 14.15 -14.96 46.19
C ARG A 177 15.17 -13.92 45.72
N TRP A 178 16.46 -14.15 45.99
CA TRP A 178 17.56 -13.30 45.56
C TRP A 178 17.83 -13.40 44.05
N SER A 179 17.38 -14.48 43.39
CA SER A 179 17.45 -14.60 41.92
C SER A 179 16.61 -13.53 41.19
N ILE A 180 15.60 -12.97 41.87
CA ILE A 180 14.76 -11.88 41.36
C ILE A 180 15.56 -10.58 41.23
N LEU A 181 16.59 -10.39 42.07
CA LEU A 181 17.49 -9.23 41.98
C LEU A 181 18.34 -9.24 40.70
N LEU A 182 18.51 -10.39 40.04
CA LEU A 182 19.24 -10.49 38.77
C LEU A 182 18.35 -10.20 37.55
N ILE A 183 17.03 -10.31 37.68
CA ILE A 183 16.08 -10.05 36.59
C ILE A 183 16.02 -8.56 36.25
N VAL A 184 16.11 -7.70 37.26
CA VAL A 184 16.11 -6.23 37.10
C VAL A 184 17.29 -5.73 36.26
N PRO A 185 18.57 -6.03 36.59
CA PRO A 185 19.70 -5.59 35.77
C PRO A 185 19.70 -6.24 34.38
N MET A 186 19.23 -7.49 34.25
CA MET A 186 19.15 -8.17 32.96
C MET A 186 18.12 -7.54 32.02
N THR A 187 16.97 -7.13 32.54
CA THR A 187 15.95 -6.41 31.76
C THR A 187 16.40 -4.99 31.38
N VAL A 188 17.04 -4.27 32.30
CA VAL A 188 17.61 -2.93 32.02
C VAL A 188 18.69 -3.01 30.93
N THR A 189 19.58 -4.00 30.99
CA THR A 189 20.63 -4.19 29.97
C THR A 189 20.05 -4.57 28.62
N LEU A 190 19.03 -5.43 28.57
CA LEU A 190 18.34 -5.79 27.33
C LEU A 190 17.68 -4.56 26.68
N LEU A 191 17.07 -3.68 27.48
CA LEU A 191 16.46 -2.43 27.03
C LEU A 191 17.48 -1.45 26.45
N LEU A 192 18.61 -1.25 27.14
CA LEU A 192 19.71 -0.41 26.68
C LEU A 192 20.31 -0.95 25.38
N TYR A 193 20.42 -2.29 25.26
CA TYR A 193 20.87 -2.94 24.04
C TYR A 193 19.89 -2.73 22.87
N ALA A 194 18.59 -2.90 23.09
CA ALA A 194 17.56 -2.65 22.08
C ALA A 194 17.54 -1.18 21.62
N ALA A 195 17.67 -0.23 22.55
CA ALA A 195 17.77 1.20 22.25
C ALA A 195 19.02 1.52 21.40
N LYS A 196 20.16 0.89 21.73
CA LYS A 196 21.40 1.03 20.94
C LYS A 196 21.23 0.45 19.54
N LEU A 197 20.61 -0.72 19.40
CA LEU A 197 20.36 -1.37 18.10
C LEU A 197 19.47 -0.50 17.21
N TYR A 198 18.40 0.06 17.78
CA TYR A 198 17.49 0.98 17.09
C TYR A 198 18.19 2.26 16.61
N SER A 199 19.07 2.83 17.44
CA SER A 199 19.86 4.02 17.08
C SER A 199 20.83 3.77 15.91
N LYS A 200 21.35 2.54 15.77
CA LYS A 200 22.27 2.14 14.71
C LYS A 200 21.54 1.92 13.38
N PHE A 201 20.34 1.35 13.41
CA PHE A 201 19.48 1.17 12.24
C PHE A 201 18.99 2.49 11.65
N ARG A 202 18.71 3.50 12.49
CA ARG A 202 18.27 4.84 12.04
C ARG A 202 19.33 5.62 11.26
N ARG A 203 20.62 5.27 11.33
CA ARG A 203 21.69 5.95 10.56
C ARG A 203 21.93 5.37 9.16
N ILE A 204 21.23 4.29 8.79
CA ILE A 204 21.42 3.57 7.52
C ILE A 204 20.26 3.81 6.54
N LEU A 205 19.17 4.45 7.00
CA LEU A 205 18.04 4.95 6.20
C LEU A 205 18.17 6.46 6.00
#